data_AF-A0A7J2MVJ4-F1
#
_entry.id   AF-A0A7J2MVJ4-F1
#
_cell.length_a   1.000
_cell.length_b   1.000
_cell.length_c   1.000
_cell.angle_alpha   90.00
_cell.angle_beta   90.00
_cell.angle_gamma   90.00
#
_symmetry.space_group_name_H-M   'P 1'
#
loop_
_entity.id
_entity.type
_entity.pdbx_description
1 polymer ?
#
loop_
_entity_poly.entity_id
_entity_poly.type
_entity_poly.pdbx_seq_one_letter_code
_entity_poly.pdbx_strand_id
1 'polypeptide(L)'
;MAATHLLKALVGVIIAILSLYYIFFGIPGVIGPSWRDVLVVLNGVIPLLLIAIGIFIAWIEIDEWKIERELIEEEQVKKKKAKRKRRRS
;
A
#
# COMPACT_ATOMS: atom_id res chain seq x y z
N MET A 1 1.14 4.94 36.74
CA MET A 1 1.29 4.27 35.42
C MET A 1 -0.07 4.11 34.71
N ALA A 2 -1.08 3.45 35.29
CA ALA A 2 -2.40 3.33 34.63
C ALA A 2 -3.10 4.68 34.36
N ALA A 3 -3.07 5.62 35.33
CA ALA A 3 -3.70 6.93 35.19
C ALA A 3 -3.13 7.78 34.03
N THR A 4 -1.83 7.67 33.75
CA THR A 4 -1.19 8.38 32.63
C THR A 4 -1.57 7.81 31.28
N HIS A 5 -1.77 6.49 31.18
CA HIS A 5 -2.27 5.86 29.95
C HIS A 5 -3.74 6.21 29.72
N LEU A 6 -4.56 6.20 30.78
CA LEU A 6 -5.97 6.57 30.72
C LEU A 6 -6.16 8.04 30.27
N LEU A 7 -5.35 8.95 30.80
CA LEU A 7 -5.38 10.36 30.40
C LEU A 7 -5.04 10.55 28.92
N LYS A 8 -3.99 9.88 28.41
CA LYS A 8 -3.62 9.95 26.99
C LYS A 8 -4.73 9.42 26.09
N ALA A 9 -5.36 8.31 26.47
CA ALA A 9 -6.50 7.76 25.73
C ALA A 9 -7.68 8.75 25.70
N LEU A 10 -8.01 9.36 26.84
CA LEU A 10 -9.09 10.36 26.94
C LEU A 10 -8.81 11.59 26.05
N VAL A 11 -7.59 12.11 26.08
CA VAL A 11 -7.18 13.23 25.22
C VAL A 11 -7.33 12.87 23.74
N GLY A 12 -6.90 11.66 23.34
CA GLY A 12 -7.08 11.18 21.98
C GLY A 12 -8.55 11.12 21.55
N VAL A 13 -9.43 10.60 22.43
CA VAL A 13 -10.87 10.55 22.16
C VAL A 13 -11.49 11.94 22.04
N ILE A 14 -11.12 12.88 22.92
CA ILE A 14 -11.60 14.27 22.85
C ILE A 14 -11.20 14.91 21.51
N ILE A 15 -9.94 14.76 21.11
CA ILE A 15 -9.44 15.30 19.84
C ILE A 15 -10.20 14.69 18.65
N ALA A 16 -10.46 13.38 18.67
CA ALA A 16 -11.21 12.71 17.62
C ALA A 16 -12.65 13.25 17.50
N ILE A 17 -13.35 13.39 18.63
CA ILE A 17 -14.73 13.93 18.67
C ILE A 17 -14.75 15.38 18.18
N LEU A 18 -13.82 16.22 18.63
CA LEU A 18 -13.74 17.62 18.20
C LEU A 18 -13.43 17.74 16.70
N SER A 19 -12.55 16.89 16.19
CA SER A 19 -12.23 16.86 14.75
C SER A 19 -13.44 16.45 13.92
N LEU A 20 -14.17 15.40 14.35
CA LEU A 20 -15.41 15.00 13.70
C LEU A 20 -16.46 16.11 13.74
N TYR A 21 -16.64 16.76 14.89
CA TYR A 21 -17.56 17.89 15.01
C TYR A 21 -17.21 19.00 14.01
N TYR A 22 -15.93 19.39 13.94
CA TYR A 22 -15.46 20.40 13.00
C TYR A 22 -15.73 20.02 11.52
N ILE A 23 -15.54 18.74 11.17
CA ILE A 23 -15.80 18.26 9.80
C ILE A 23 -17.27 18.43 9.41
N PHE A 24 -18.19 18.06 10.30
CA PHE A 24 -19.62 18.02 9.99
C PHE A 24 -20.38 19.31 10.28
N PHE A 25 -19.94 20.08 11.28
CA PHE A 25 -20.65 21.26 11.77
C PHE A 25 -19.84 22.56 11.64
N GLY A 26 -18.52 22.48 11.45
CA GLY A 26 -17.66 23.65 11.38
C GLY A 26 -17.53 24.38 12.73
N ILE A 27 -17.17 25.67 12.67
CA ILE A 27 -17.17 26.58 13.82
C ILE A 27 -18.30 27.59 13.60
N PRO A 28 -19.38 27.56 14.41
CA PRO A 28 -20.51 28.47 14.25
C PRO A 28 -20.06 29.94 14.16
N GLY A 29 -20.46 30.63 13.09
CA GLY A 29 -20.13 32.04 12.87
C GLY A 29 -18.74 32.33 12.33
N VAL A 30 -17.90 31.31 12.10
CA VAL A 30 -16.54 31.49 11.56
C VAL A 30 -16.31 30.65 10.29
N ILE A 31 -16.54 29.33 10.38
CA ILE A 31 -16.23 28.38 9.29
C ILE A 31 -17.39 27.38 9.17
N GLY A 32 -17.88 27.15 7.95
CA GLY A 32 -18.91 26.14 7.68
C GLY A 32 -18.37 24.69 7.77
N PRO A 33 -19.24 23.69 7.59
CA PRO A 33 -18.83 22.28 7.53
C PRO A 33 -17.73 22.02 6.48
N SER A 34 -16.70 21.27 6.85
CA SER A 34 -15.52 20.99 6.01
C SER A 34 -15.47 19.58 5.41
N TRP A 35 -16.58 18.82 5.46
CA TRP A 35 -16.66 17.48 4.87
C TRP A 35 -16.28 17.45 3.37
N ARG A 36 -16.55 18.53 2.63
CA ARG A 36 -16.14 18.64 1.22
C ARG A 36 -14.64 18.69 1.07
N ASP A 37 -13.94 19.40 1.96
CA ASP A 37 -12.48 19.51 1.92
C ASP A 37 -11.84 18.16 2.24
N VAL A 38 -12.42 17.41 3.20
CA VAL A 38 -12.01 16.02 3.48
C VAL A 38 -12.14 15.16 2.22
N LEU A 39 -13.26 15.27 1.49
CA LEU A 39 -13.43 14.56 0.23
C LEU A 39 -12.43 14.98 -0.85
N VAL A 40 -12.11 16.27 -0.95
CA VAL A 40 -11.09 16.76 -1.90
C VAL A 40 -9.73 16.13 -1.59
N VAL A 41 -9.32 16.09 -0.32
CA VAL A 41 -8.06 15.46 0.09
C VAL A 41 -8.07 13.96 -0.21
N LEU A 42 -9.15 13.25 0.14
CA LEU A 42 -9.28 11.83 -0.14
C LEU A 42 -9.25 11.54 -1.65
N ASN A 43 -9.98 12.31 -2.44
CA ASN A 43 -9.99 12.19 -3.90
C ASN A 43 -8.63 12.50 -4.53
N GLY A 44 -7.79 13.33 -3.89
CA GLY A 44 -6.42 13.57 -4.33
C GLY A 44 -5.46 12.45 -3.96
N VAL A 45 -5.56 11.92 -2.73
CA VAL A 45 -4.62 10.92 -2.19
C VAL A 45 -4.92 9.51 -2.69
N ILE A 46 -6.19 9.11 -2.77
CA ILE A 46 -6.58 7.74 -3.15
C ILE A 46 -6.02 7.35 -4.54
N PRO A 47 -6.15 8.17 -5.60
CA PRO A 47 -5.59 7.83 -6.91
C PRO A 47 -4.07 7.66 -6.88
N LEU A 48 -3.35 8.49 -6.12
CA LEU A 48 -1.90 8.38 -5.99
C LEU A 48 -1.49 7.07 -5.30
N LEU A 49 -2.22 6.66 -4.26
CA LEU A 49 -2.01 5.38 -3.60
C LEU A 49 -2.31 4.21 -4.55
N LEU A 50 -3.37 4.29 -5.34
CA LEU A 50 -3.71 3.27 -6.33
C LEU A 50 -2.65 3.16 -7.43
N ILE A 51 -2.07 4.27 -7.89
CA ILE A 51 -0.93 4.26 -8.82
C ILE A 51 0.26 3.54 -8.18
N ALA A 52 0.60 3.87 -6.93
CA ALA A 52 1.70 3.23 -6.23
C ALA A 52 1.49 1.71 -6.07
N ILE A 53 0.27 1.29 -5.69
CA ILE A 53 -0.09 -0.13 -5.59
C ILE A 53 -0.03 -0.81 -6.96
N GLY A 54 -0.54 -0.16 -8.02
CA GLY A 54 -0.50 -0.71 -9.37
C GLY A 54 0.92 -0.93 -9.88
N ILE A 55 1.82 0.04 -9.64
CA ILE A 55 3.25 -0.10 -9.94
C ILE A 55 3.86 -1.25 -9.13
N PHE A 56 3.52 -1.35 -7.85
CA PHE A 56 4.03 -2.41 -6.98
C PHE A 56 3.62 -3.81 -7.46
N ILE A 57 2.35 -4.00 -7.84
CA ILE A 57 1.87 -5.27 -8.40
C ILE A 57 2.59 -5.59 -9.71
N ALA A 58 2.67 -4.62 -10.63
CA ALA A 58 3.35 -4.83 -11.91
C ALA A 58 4.84 -5.16 -11.72
N TRP A 59 5.49 -4.57 -10.72
CA TRP A 59 6.88 -4.87 -10.40
C TRP A 59 7.08 -6.31 -9.92
N ILE A 60 6.20 -6.80 -9.03
CA ILE A 60 6.23 -8.20 -8.58
C ILE A 60 6.07 -9.15 -9.77
N GLU A 61 5.09 -8.91 -10.63
CA GLU A 61 4.84 -9.75 -11.82
C GLU A 61 6.06 -9.80 -12.76
N ILE A 62 6.73 -8.66 -12.99
CA ILE A 62 7.94 -8.59 -13.81
C ILE A 62 9.08 -9.40 -13.19
N ASP A 63 9.21 -9.39 -11.86
CA ASP A 63 10.22 -10.16 -11.15
C ASP A 63 9.96 -11.67 -11.27
N GLU A 64 8.70 -12.10 -11.12
CA GLU A 64 8.30 -13.50 -11.30
C GLU A 64 8.55 -14.00 -12.73
N TRP A 65 8.19 -13.21 -13.75
CA TRP A 65 8.47 -13.55 -15.16
C TRP A 65 9.96 -13.71 -15.43
N LYS A 66 10.80 -12.89 -14.80
CA LYS A 66 12.25 -12.98 -14.96
C LYS A 66 12.79 -14.29 -14.37
N ILE A 67 12.33 -14.66 -13.18
CA ILE A 67 12.71 -15.91 -12.50
C ILE A 67 12.28 -17.13 -13.34
N GLU A 68 11.05 -17.13 -13.86
CA GLU A 68 10.57 -18.23 -14.71
C GLU A 68 11.42 -18.41 -15.97
N ARG A 69 11.81 -17.32 -16.63
CA ARG A 69 12.69 -17.38 -17.80
C ARG A 69 14.06 -17.97 -17.46
N GLU A 70 14.66 -17.56 -16.34
CA GLU A 70 15.95 -18.07 -15.88
C GLU A 70 15.88 -19.58 -15.58
N LEU A 71 14.80 -20.06 -14.94
CA LEU A 71 14.54 -21.49 -14.70
C LEU A 71 14.45 -22.30 -16.00
N ILE A 72 13.71 -21.81 -17.00
CA ILE A 72 13.56 -22.49 -18.29
C ILE A 72 14.91 -22.58 -19.01
N GLU A 73 15.69 -21.50 -19.02
CA GLU A 73 17.01 -21.48 -19.64
C GLU A 73 17.96 -22.49 -18.98
N GLU A 74 17.98 -22.56 -17.65
CA GLU A 74 18.76 -23.55 -16.91
C GLU A 74 18.37 -24.99 -17.26
N GLU A 75 17.07 -25.30 -17.29
CA GLU A 75 16.57 -26.62 -17.64
C GLU A 75 17.01 -27.04 -19.05
N GLN A 76 16.92 -26.14 -20.02
CA GLN A 76 17.34 -26.43 -21.39
C GLN A 76 18.85 -26.69 -21.48
N VAL A 77 19.66 -25.92 -20.77
CA VAL A 77 21.12 -26.14 -20.71
C VAL A 77 21.44 -27.49 -20.07
N LYS A 78 20.78 -27.84 -18.97
CA LYS A 78 20.92 -29.16 -18.30
C LYS A 78 20.54 -30.29 -19.25
N LYS A 79 19.40 -30.20 -19.95
CA LYS A 79 18.94 -31.19 -20.95
C LYS A 79 19.94 -31.35 -22.11
N LYS A 80 20.47 -30.25 -22.65
CA LYS A 80 21.49 -30.26 -23.73
C LYS A 80 22.80 -30.91 -23.26
N LYS A 81 23.27 -30.58 -22.04
CA LYS A 81 24.47 -31.20 -21.44
C LYS A 81 24.29 -32.70 -21.22
N ALA A 82 23.15 -33.13 -20.69
CA ALA A 82 22.83 -34.55 -20.50
C ALA A 82 22.81 -35.32 -21.83
N LYS A 83 22.17 -34.77 -22.87
CA LYS A 83 22.15 -35.38 -24.21
C LYS A 83 23.54 -35.50 -24.84
N ARG A 84 24.41 -34.48 -24.65
CA ARG A 84 25.82 -34.53 -25.09
C ARG A 84 26.63 -35.60 -24.35
N LYS A 85 26.44 -35.74 -23.03
CA LYS A 85 27.11 -36.76 -22.22
C LYS A 85 26.72 -38.17 -22.66
N ARG A 86 25.43 -38.41 -22.91
CA ARG A 86 24.89 -39.69 -23.39
C ARG A 86 25.34 -40.08 -24.80
N ARG A 87 25.73 -39.12 -25.65
CA ARG A 87 26.29 -39.35 -27.00
C ARG A 87 27.80 -39.63 -27.01
N ARG A 88 28.51 -39.36 -25.90
CA ARG A 88 29.96 -39.57 -25.77
C ARG A 88 30.32 -40.82 -24.95
N SER A 89 29.32 -41.47 -24.37
CA SER A 89 29.37 -42.81 -23.75
C SER A 89 28.87 -43.82 -24.76
#